data_AF-A0A0G1WAB7-F1
#
_entry.id   AF-A0A0G1WAB7-F1
#
_cell.length_a   1.000
_cell.length_b   1.000
_cell.length_c   1.000
_cell.angle_alpha   90.00
_cell.angle_beta   90.00
_cell.angle_gamma   90.00
#
_symmetry.space_group_name_H-M   'P 1'
#
loop_
_entity.id
_entity.type
_entity.pdbx_description
1 polymer ?
#
loop_
_entity_poly.entity_id
_entity_poly.type
_entity_poly.pdbx_seq_one_letter_code
_entity_poly.pdbx_strand_id
1 'polypeptide(L)'
;MRVIARLDIKGPNVVKTVRTEGLRVVGTPKNLFERYYAEGADELVYMDIVASLYQRNLDFEQLKSVSENVFIPLTAGGGIRSLHDIGMALRSGADKIALNTYAIKDPEFIRKAAEVYGPQCIVLSVEAKKTGEGKWEALTDGGRERTGID
;
A
#
# COMPACT_ATOMS: atom_id res chain seq x y z
N MET A 1 -6.39 -15.64 13.87
CA MET A 1 -6.18 -15.49 12.41
C MET A 1 -6.85 -14.19 11.99
N ARG A 2 -6.31 -13.43 11.03
CA ARG A 2 -6.94 -12.21 10.49
C ARG A 2 -7.20 -12.37 8.99
N VAL A 3 -8.33 -11.88 8.51
CA VAL A 3 -8.71 -11.78 7.10
C VAL A 3 -8.56 -10.33 6.67
N ILE A 4 -7.63 -10.07 5.75
CA ILE A 4 -7.25 -8.72 5.32
C ILE A 4 -7.63 -8.52 3.85
N ALA A 5 -8.47 -7.53 3.56
CA ALA A 5 -8.84 -7.22 2.18
C ALA A 5 -7.92 -6.14 1.61
N ARG A 6 -7.13 -6.51 0.61
CA ARG A 6 -6.25 -5.59 -0.13
C ARG A 6 -6.89 -5.14 -1.43
N LEU A 7 -6.96 -3.82 -1.61
CA LEU A 7 -7.47 -3.17 -2.81
C LEU A 7 -6.37 -2.37 -3.49
N ASP A 8 -6.08 -2.75 -4.74
CA ASP A 8 -5.10 -2.09 -5.58
C ASP A 8 -5.79 -0.96 -6.36
N ILE A 9 -5.32 0.27 -6.20
CA ILE A 9 -5.95 1.49 -6.67
C ILE A 9 -5.15 2.08 -7.84
N LYS A 10 -5.87 2.46 -8.90
CA LYS A 10 -5.33 3.20 -10.05
C LYS A 10 -6.28 4.34 -10.41
N GLY A 11 -5.92 5.56 -9.99
CA GLY A 11 -6.78 6.73 -10.15
C GLY A 11 -8.04 6.61 -9.29
N PRO A 12 -9.25 6.80 -9.84
CA PRO A 12 -10.50 6.69 -9.07
C PRO A 12 -10.99 5.25 -8.89
N ASN A 13 -10.25 4.25 -9.40
CA ASN A 13 -10.73 2.89 -9.56
C ASN A 13 -9.91 1.89 -8.75
N VAL A 14 -10.60 0.87 -8.25
CA VAL A 14 -9.97 -0.38 -7.80
C VAL A 14 -9.77 -1.26 -9.03
N VAL A 15 -8.56 -1.80 -9.18
CA VAL A 15 -8.18 -2.61 -10.33
C VAL A 15 -7.66 -3.98 -9.90
N LYS A 16 -7.92 -4.99 -10.74
CA LYS A 16 -7.29 -6.31 -10.60
C LYS A 16 -6.86 -6.85 -11.95
N THR A 17 -5.81 -7.66 -11.92
CA THR A 17 -5.42 -8.47 -13.06
C THR A 17 -6.38 -9.64 -13.20
N VAL A 18 -6.93 -9.83 -14.40
CA VAL A 18 -7.84 -10.94 -14.69
C VAL A 18 -7.14 -11.89 -15.64
N ARG A 19 -6.95 -13.15 -15.23
CA ARG A 19 -6.33 -14.20 -16.06
C ARG A 19 -4.99 -13.79 -16.66
N THR A 20 -4.14 -13.14 -15.85
CA THR A 20 -2.81 -12.65 -16.26
C THR A 20 -2.79 -11.62 -17.41
N GLU A 21 -3.94 -11.10 -17.83
CA GLU A 21 -4.04 -10.09 -18.89
C GLU A 21 -4.63 -8.77 -18.38
N GLY A 22 -3.84 -7.71 -18.52
CA GLY A 22 -4.26 -6.32 -18.29
C GLY A 22 -4.77 -6.03 -16.87
N LEU A 23 -5.14 -4.77 -16.66
CA LEU A 23 -5.84 -4.33 -15.45
C LEU A 23 -7.29 -4.07 -15.82
N ARG A 24 -8.22 -4.64 -15.06
CA ARG A 24 -9.65 -4.34 -15.18
C ARG A 24 -10.13 -3.58 -13.96
N VAL A 25 -11.01 -2.61 -14.20
CA VAL A 25 -11.73 -1.92 -13.13
C VAL A 25 -12.73 -2.90 -12.52
N VAL A 26 -12.71 -3.04 -11.21
CA VAL A 26 -13.62 -3.92 -10.47
C VAL A 26 -14.57 -3.16 -9.52
N GLY A 27 -14.38 -1.85 -9.38
CA GLY A 27 -15.23 -0.97 -8.59
C GLY A 27 -14.54 0.32 -8.19
N THR A 28 -15.20 1.12 -7.36
CA THR A 28 -14.60 2.30 -6.72
C THR A 28 -14.04 1.92 -5.35
N PRO A 29 -13.01 2.63 -4.86
CA PRO A 29 -12.46 2.42 -3.52
C PRO A 29 -13.56 2.45 -2.46
N LYS A 30 -14.29 3.56 -2.35
CA LYS A 30 -15.34 3.74 -1.33
C LYS A 30 -16.29 2.54 -1.24
N ASN A 31 -16.89 2.14 -2.37
CA ASN A 31 -17.88 1.05 -2.39
C ASN A 31 -17.27 -0.30 -1.98
N LEU A 32 -16.06 -0.63 -2.44
CA LEU A 32 -15.44 -1.92 -2.13
C LEU A 32 -14.87 -1.98 -0.71
N PHE A 33 -14.33 -0.88 -0.18
CA PHE A 33 -13.88 -0.81 1.20
C PHE A 33 -15.07 -0.95 2.17
N GLU A 34 -16.16 -0.21 1.96
CA GLU A 34 -17.39 -0.33 2.76
C GLU A 34 -17.99 -1.73 2.69
N ARG A 35 -17.98 -2.34 1.50
CA ARG A 35 -18.47 -3.71 1.31
C ARG A 35 -17.64 -4.72 2.09
N TYR A 36 -16.31 -4.71 1.97
CA TYR A 36 -15.47 -5.67 2.69
C TYR A 36 -15.47 -5.44 4.20
N TYR A 37 -15.63 -4.20 4.64
CA TYR A 37 -15.91 -3.89 6.03
C TYR A 37 -17.21 -4.56 6.51
N ALA A 38 -18.31 -4.40 5.76
CA ALA A 38 -19.61 -5.01 6.10
C ALA A 38 -19.60 -6.56 6.02
N GLU A 39 -18.77 -7.13 5.15
CA GLU A 39 -18.57 -8.59 5.03
C GLU A 39 -17.66 -9.17 6.14
N GLY A 40 -17.11 -8.32 7.03
CA GLY A 40 -16.38 -8.77 8.23
C GLY A 40 -14.87 -8.91 8.05
N ALA A 41 -14.24 -8.12 7.18
CA ALA A 41 -12.78 -8.02 7.15
C ALA A 41 -12.22 -7.52 8.50
N ASP A 42 -11.08 -8.07 8.93
CA ASP A 42 -10.42 -7.64 10.17
C ASP A 42 -9.55 -6.39 9.95
N GLU A 43 -9.10 -6.16 8.72
CA GLU A 43 -8.25 -5.04 8.32
C GLU A 43 -8.38 -4.80 6.80
N LEU A 44 -8.23 -3.54 6.38
CA LEU A 44 -8.23 -3.16 4.97
C LEU A 44 -6.86 -2.58 4.56
N VAL A 45 -6.49 -2.81 3.30
CA VAL A 45 -5.23 -2.31 2.73
C VAL A 45 -5.52 -1.54 1.45
N TYR A 46 -5.26 -0.23 1.47
CA TYR A 46 -5.28 0.68 0.33
C TYR A 46 -3.88 0.75 -0.29
N MET A 47 -3.71 0.26 -1.52
CA MET A 47 -2.45 0.36 -2.25
C MET A 47 -2.61 1.11 -3.56
N ASP A 48 -2.02 2.29 -3.67
CA ASP A 48 -1.87 2.96 -4.95
C ASP A 48 -0.70 2.35 -5.74
N ILE A 49 -1.04 1.59 -6.78
CA ILE A 49 -0.07 0.78 -7.54
C ILE A 49 0.63 1.56 -8.67
N VAL A 50 0.32 2.84 -8.84
CA VAL A 50 0.93 3.70 -9.87
C VAL A 50 1.57 4.96 -9.32
N ALA A 51 1.36 5.30 -8.06
CA ALA A 51 1.97 6.48 -7.43
C ALA A 51 3.50 6.52 -7.53
N SER A 52 4.18 5.38 -7.32
CA SER A 52 5.63 5.29 -7.49
C SER A 52 6.06 5.52 -8.94
N LEU A 53 5.38 4.86 -9.89
CA LEU A 53 5.64 4.97 -11.33
C LEU A 53 5.53 6.41 -11.83
N TYR A 54 4.49 7.13 -11.41
CA TYR A 54 4.25 8.53 -11.82
C TYR A 54 4.97 9.55 -10.94
N GLN A 55 5.85 9.12 -10.03
CA GLN A 55 6.57 9.99 -9.11
C GLN A 55 5.67 10.96 -8.32
N ARG A 56 4.45 10.50 -7.99
CA ARG A 56 3.47 11.27 -7.20
C ARG A 56 3.22 10.63 -5.85
N ASN A 57 2.62 11.40 -4.95
CA ASN A 57 2.19 10.91 -3.65
C ASN A 57 0.84 10.19 -3.74
N LEU A 58 0.49 9.52 -2.64
CA LEU A 58 -0.84 8.97 -2.40
C LEU A 58 -1.92 10.04 -2.58
N ASP A 59 -3.08 9.66 -3.09
CA ASP A 59 -4.26 10.54 -3.08
C ASP A 59 -4.87 10.57 -1.67
N PHE A 60 -4.44 11.55 -0.89
CA PHE A 60 -4.86 11.71 0.51
C PHE A 60 -6.34 12.05 0.67
N GLU A 61 -6.94 12.80 -0.27
CA GLU A 61 -8.38 13.11 -0.23
C GLU A 61 -9.22 11.87 -0.52
N GLN A 62 -8.80 11.03 -1.48
CA GLN A 62 -9.47 9.76 -1.73
C GLN A 62 -9.33 8.81 -0.53
N LEU A 63 -8.15 8.74 0.08
CA LEU A 63 -7.94 7.96 1.31
C LEU A 63 -8.87 8.44 2.44
N LYS A 64 -8.99 9.76 2.64
CA LYS A 64 -9.90 10.36 3.62
C LYS A 64 -11.35 10.00 3.36
N SER A 65 -11.81 10.09 2.11
CA SER A 65 -13.18 9.71 1.76
C SER A 65 -13.48 8.23 2.03
N VAL A 66 -12.48 7.35 1.96
CA VAL A 66 -12.61 5.93 2.29
C VAL A 66 -12.63 5.71 3.80
N SER A 67 -11.79 6.41 4.57
CA SER A 67 -11.66 6.22 6.02
C SER A 67 -12.88 6.69 6.81
N GLU A 68 -13.69 7.63 6.28
CA GLU A 68 -14.90 8.14 6.93
C GLU A 68 -15.94 7.06 7.31
N ASN A 69 -15.98 5.93 6.59
CA ASN A 69 -16.98 4.87 6.79
C ASN A 69 -16.38 3.51 7.21
N VAL A 70 -15.08 3.48 7.54
CA VAL A 70 -14.36 2.25 7.90
C VAL A 70 -13.75 2.43 9.29
N PHE A 71 -14.13 1.57 10.24
CA PHE A 71 -13.70 1.65 11.64
C PHE A 71 -12.83 0.47 12.10
N ILE A 72 -12.33 -0.31 11.15
CA ILE A 72 -11.30 -1.33 11.34
C ILE A 72 -9.96 -0.77 10.86
N PRO A 73 -8.82 -1.37 11.28
CA PRO A 73 -7.50 -0.91 10.87
C PRO A 73 -7.40 -0.73 9.34
N LEU A 74 -6.90 0.43 8.92
CA LEU A 74 -6.68 0.79 7.53
C LEU A 74 -5.19 1.02 7.28
N THR A 75 -4.57 0.13 6.52
CA THR A 75 -3.20 0.31 6.03
C THR A 75 -3.22 1.02 4.69
N ALA A 76 -2.45 2.09 4.51
CA ALA A 76 -2.32 2.81 3.25
C ALA A 76 -0.89 2.77 2.71
N GLY A 77 -0.71 2.65 1.40
CA GLY A 77 0.60 2.69 0.77
C GLY A 77 0.57 3.05 -0.72
N GLY A 78 1.75 3.32 -1.25
CA GLY A 78 1.96 3.80 -2.62
C GLY A 78 2.48 5.23 -2.64
N GLY A 79 3.69 5.43 -3.18
CA GLY A 79 4.28 6.76 -3.34
C GLY A 79 4.63 7.52 -2.05
N ILE A 80 4.85 6.83 -0.93
CA ILE A 80 5.33 7.44 0.33
C ILE A 80 6.86 7.58 0.27
N ARG A 81 7.38 8.82 0.38
CA ARG A 81 8.81 9.12 0.19
C ARG A 81 9.42 9.96 1.32
N SER A 82 8.62 10.36 2.30
CA SER A 82 9.07 11.21 3.40
C SER A 82 8.26 10.98 4.67
N LEU A 83 8.80 11.42 5.81
CA LEU A 83 8.08 11.42 7.08
C LEU A 83 6.84 12.31 7.03
N HIS A 84 6.87 13.37 6.22
CA HIS A 84 5.72 14.23 6.01
C HIS A 84 4.57 13.49 5.32
N ASP A 85 4.86 12.68 4.30
CA ASP A 85 3.85 11.89 3.59
C ASP A 85 3.16 10.88 4.53
N ILE A 86 3.93 10.25 5.44
CA ILE A 86 3.39 9.38 6.49
C ILE A 86 2.39 10.17 7.35
N GLY A 87 2.80 11.34 7.84
CA GLY A 87 1.92 12.19 8.66
C GLY A 87 0.65 12.63 7.92
N MET A 88 0.73 12.89 6.62
CA MET A 88 -0.43 13.20 5.77
C MET A 88 -1.37 12.01 5.62
N ALA A 89 -0.84 10.81 5.38
CA ALA A 89 -1.65 9.60 5.30
C ALA A 89 -2.37 9.28 6.62
N LEU A 90 -1.66 9.40 7.76
CA LEU A 90 -2.26 9.21 9.09
C LEU A 90 -3.37 10.24 9.36
N ARG A 91 -3.15 11.52 9.05
CA ARG A 91 -4.18 12.58 9.14
C ARG A 91 -5.38 12.35 8.20
N SER A 92 -5.19 11.57 7.14
CA SER A 92 -6.24 11.18 6.20
C SER A 92 -6.98 9.91 6.65
N GLY A 93 -6.69 9.38 7.84
CA GLY A 93 -7.40 8.27 8.44
C GLY A 93 -6.80 6.88 8.19
N ALA A 94 -5.55 6.80 7.72
CA ALA A 94 -4.81 5.54 7.81
C ALA A 94 -4.30 5.31 9.23
N ASP A 95 -4.28 4.05 9.68
CA ASP A 95 -3.67 3.64 10.95
C ASP A 95 -2.21 3.21 10.77
N LYS A 96 -1.90 2.69 9.56
CA LYS A 96 -0.60 2.10 9.23
C LYS A 96 -0.17 2.47 7.82
N ILE A 97 1.14 2.60 7.61
CA ILE A 97 1.72 2.98 6.33
C ILE A 97 2.57 1.85 5.77
N ALA A 98 2.22 1.40 4.57
CA ALA A 98 2.97 0.41 3.81
C ALA A 98 4.07 1.07 2.96
N LEU A 99 5.32 0.68 3.21
CA LEU A 99 6.52 1.14 2.51
C LEU A 99 7.08 0.02 1.62
N ASN A 100 7.52 0.36 0.41
CA ASN A 100 8.23 -0.57 -0.50
C ASN A 100 9.39 0.17 -1.18
N THR A 101 9.18 0.80 -2.34
CA THR A 101 10.24 1.39 -3.19
C THR A 101 11.20 2.29 -2.41
N TYR A 102 10.67 3.20 -1.59
CA TYR A 102 11.53 4.13 -0.84
C TYR A 102 12.29 3.46 0.32
N ALA A 103 11.70 2.44 0.94
CA ALA A 103 12.36 1.66 1.99
C ALA A 103 13.52 0.82 1.45
N ILE A 104 13.42 0.34 0.20
CA ILE A 104 14.54 -0.33 -0.47
C ILE A 104 15.63 0.68 -0.85
N LYS A 105 15.25 1.89 -1.30
CA LYS A 105 16.18 2.95 -1.67
C LYS A 105 16.95 3.53 -0.47
N ASP A 106 16.29 3.72 0.67
CA ASP A 106 16.87 4.19 1.93
C ASP A 106 16.36 3.32 3.09
N PRO A 107 17.03 2.20 3.42
CA PRO A 107 16.61 1.32 4.52
C PRO A 107 16.55 2.00 5.89
N GLU A 108 17.40 3.02 6.13
CA GLU A 108 17.38 3.80 7.37
C GLU A 108 16.08 4.61 7.53
N PHE A 109 15.35 4.85 6.45
CA PHE A 109 14.04 5.49 6.50
C PHE A 109 13.02 4.69 7.34
N ILE A 110 13.09 3.36 7.32
CA ILE A 110 12.20 2.50 8.13
C ILE A 110 12.38 2.81 9.61
N ARG A 111 13.64 2.84 10.06
CA ARG A 111 13.98 3.15 11.46
C ARG A 111 13.52 4.56 11.85
N LYS A 112 13.83 5.56 11.02
CA LYS A 112 13.40 6.96 11.24
C LYS A 112 11.87 7.07 11.33
N ALA A 113 11.14 6.38 10.46
CA ALA A 113 9.69 6.38 10.46
C ALA A 113 9.11 5.71 11.72
N ALA A 114 9.69 4.58 12.13
CA ALA A 114 9.28 3.88 13.34
C ALA A 114 9.60 4.67 14.63
N GLU A 115 10.70 5.43 14.67
CA GLU A 115 11.04 6.30 15.80
C GLU A 115 10.03 7.46 15.96
N VAL A 116 9.54 8.02 14.86
CA VAL A 116 8.63 9.17 14.87
C VAL A 116 7.17 8.76 15.10
N TYR A 117 6.70 7.70 14.43
CA TYR A 117 5.29 7.30 14.43
C TYR A 117 5.00 6.02 15.22
N GLY A 118 6.04 5.35 15.71
CA GLY A 118 5.97 4.06 16.38
C GLY A 118 6.01 2.89 15.39
N PRO A 119 6.65 1.76 15.76
CA PRO A 119 6.83 0.61 14.87
C PRO A 119 5.50 -0.04 14.46
N GLN A 120 4.45 0.06 15.29
CA GLN A 120 3.12 -0.47 14.98
C GLN A 120 2.47 0.20 13.76
N CYS A 121 2.89 1.42 13.43
CA CYS A 121 2.37 2.20 12.30
C CYS A 121 3.11 1.91 10.98
N ILE A 122 4.25 1.21 11.00
CA ILE A 122 5.09 1.01 9.82
C ILE A 122 5.01 -0.44 9.35
N VAL A 123 4.57 -0.63 8.11
CA VAL A 123 4.46 -1.95 7.45
C VAL A 123 5.42 -1.98 6.27
N LEU A 124 6.27 -3.00 6.18
CA LEU A 124 7.09 -3.23 5.00
C LEU A 124 6.34 -4.14 4.02
N SER A 125 6.07 -3.64 2.81
CA SER A 125 5.49 -4.40 1.72
C SER A 125 6.61 -4.90 0.81
N VAL A 126 6.99 -6.16 0.94
CA VAL A 126 8.03 -6.78 0.11
C VAL A 126 7.40 -7.51 -1.07
N GLU A 127 7.69 -7.04 -2.28
CA GLU A 127 7.36 -7.74 -3.52
C GLU A 127 8.59 -8.57 -3.90
N ALA A 128 8.51 -9.89 -3.83
CA ALA A 128 9.67 -10.77 -4.07
C ALA A 128 9.44 -11.69 -5.27
N LYS A 129 10.49 -11.90 -6.06
CA LYS A 129 10.51 -12.87 -7.16
C LYS A 129 11.66 -13.84 -6.99
N LYS A 130 11.38 -15.14 -7.10
CA LYS A 130 12.40 -16.18 -7.04
C LYS A 130 13.33 -16.07 -8.25
N THR A 131 14.64 -15.98 -8.00
CA THR A 131 15.68 -15.85 -9.04
C THR A 131 16.57 -17.08 -9.16
N GLY A 132 16.51 -18.00 -8.19
CA GLY A 132 17.23 -19.26 -8.18
C GLY A 132 16.81 -20.15 -7.02
N GLU A 133 17.52 -21.23 -6.80
CA GLU A 133 17.31 -22.08 -5.62
C GLU A 133 17.70 -21.30 -4.35
N GLY A 134 16.77 -21.20 -3.40
CA GLY A 134 16.95 -20.46 -2.15
C GLY A 134 17.08 -18.94 -2.29
N LYS A 135 17.04 -18.37 -3.51
CA LYS A 135 17.26 -16.93 -3.75
C LYS A 135 16.00 -16.21 -4.17
N TRP A 136 15.76 -15.06 -3.56
CA TRP A 136 14.70 -14.15 -3.92
C TRP A 136 15.31 -12.80 -4.32
N GLU A 137 14.52 -12.02 -5.03
CA GLU A 137 14.89 -10.66 -5.38
C GLU A 137 13.70 -9.77 -5.03
N ALA A 138 13.95 -8.78 -4.19
CA ALA A 138 12.99 -7.72 -3.92
C ALA A 138 12.79 -6.87 -5.18
N LEU A 139 11.55 -6.47 -5.44
CA LEU A 139 11.15 -5.68 -6.59
C LEU A 139 10.54 -4.36 -6.13
N THR A 140 10.69 -3.35 -6.97
CA THR A 140 10.12 -2.02 -6.75
C THR A 140 9.14 -1.63 -7.86
N ASP A 141 8.46 -0.51 -7.67
CA ASP A 141 7.53 0.10 -8.62
C ASP A 141 6.37 -0.81 -9.04
N GLY A 142 5.84 -1.54 -8.05
CA GLY A 142 4.74 -2.49 -8.22
C GLY A 142 5.19 -3.74 -8.95
N GLY A 143 6.36 -4.26 -8.59
CA GLY A 143 6.94 -5.49 -9.14
C GLY A 143 7.57 -5.35 -10.53
N ARG A 144 7.84 -4.12 -11.00
CA ARG A 144 8.35 -3.86 -12.36
C ARG A 144 9.86 -3.79 -12.42
N GLU A 145 10.45 -3.15 -11.42
CA GLU A 145 11.89 -2.87 -11.40
C GLU A 145 12.61 -3.89 -10.51
N ARG A 146 13.71 -4.41 -11.04
CA ARG A 146 14.62 -5.31 -10.34
C ARG A 146 15.59 -4.52 -9.48
N THR A 147 15.87 -5.02 -8.29
CA THR A 147 16.74 -4.32 -7.32
C THR A 147 18.09 -4.99 -7.14
N GLY A 148 18.20 -6.29 -7.44
CA GLY A 148 19.37 -7.11 -7.09
C GLY A 148 19.54 -7.35 -5.59
N ILE A 149 18.56 -6.99 -4.76
CA ILE A 149 18.58 -7.16 -3.30
C ILE A 149 17.77 -8.40 -2.94
N ASP A 150 18.35 -9.28 -2.11
CA ASP A 150 17.72 -10.49 -1.55
C ASP A 150 17.00 -10.16 -0.23
#